data_AF-A0A2D8M4V3-F1
#
_entry.id   AF-A0A2D8M4V3-F1
#
_cell.length_a   1.000
_cell.length_b   1.000
_cell.length_c   1.000
_cell.angle_alpha   90.00
_cell.angle_beta   90.00
_cell.angle_gamma   90.00
#
_symmetry.space_group_name_H-M   'P 1'
#
loop_
_entity.id
_entity.type
_entity.pdbx_description
1 polymer ?
#
loop_
_entity_poly.entity_id
_entity_poly.type
_entity_poly.pdbx_seq_one_letter_code
_entity_poly.pdbx_strand_id
1 'polypeptide(L)'
;MRAKALLLVLLVSTMSMAGCFGVEDVEPMIEMEPETEQRIFVTDSSGMPVDVAPLEMEFQFSDVGETGKEPSIGITSSGCMFFIAMEKPMRSCDYGESWENTADITQAPFTSDPYGWVDPVTDRVFNIHMMGLATTWIGWSDDDGETWLGNPYDSGPIPLNDHIKLGSG
;
A
#
# COMPACT_ATOMS: atom_id res chain seq x y z
N MET A 1 -42.16 42.53 -56.80
CA MET A 1 -41.89 42.24 -55.37
C MET A 1 -42.66 41.02 -54.83
N ARG A 2 -43.94 40.81 -55.21
CA ARG A 2 -44.75 39.66 -54.74
C ARG A 2 -44.20 38.27 -55.10
N ALA A 3 -43.66 38.07 -56.30
CA ALA A 3 -43.09 36.79 -56.72
C ALA A 3 -41.82 36.38 -55.93
N LYS A 4 -40.99 37.36 -55.53
CA LYS A 4 -39.78 37.10 -54.72
C LYS A 4 -40.14 36.70 -53.29
N ALA A 5 -41.21 37.28 -52.74
CA ALA A 5 -41.72 36.91 -51.42
C ALA A 5 -42.33 35.51 -51.40
N LEU A 6 -43.08 35.13 -52.45
CA LEU A 6 -43.62 33.78 -52.61
C LEU A 6 -42.51 32.73 -52.71
N LEU A 7 -41.43 33.02 -53.46
CA LEU A 7 -40.28 32.11 -53.59
C LEU A 7 -39.58 31.90 -52.24
N LEU A 8 -39.43 32.96 -51.44
CA LEU A 8 -38.81 32.92 -50.11
C LEU A 8 -39.64 32.10 -49.11
N VAL A 9 -40.97 32.25 -49.14
CA VAL A 9 -41.87 31.45 -48.31
C VAL A 9 -41.81 29.97 -48.70
N LEU A 10 -41.75 29.68 -50.00
CA LEU A 10 -41.62 28.31 -50.49
C LEU A 10 -40.27 27.68 -50.05
N LEU A 11 -39.19 28.45 -50.09
CA LEU A 11 -37.86 28.01 -49.67
C LEU A 11 -37.76 27.74 -48.17
N VAL A 12 -38.38 28.58 -47.34
CA VAL A 12 -38.38 28.41 -45.88
C VAL A 12 -39.28 27.24 -45.46
N SER A 13 -40.35 26.96 -46.19
CA SER A 13 -41.27 25.85 -45.89
C SER A 13 -40.75 24.48 -46.32
N THR A 14 -39.81 24.38 -47.27
CA THR A 14 -39.17 23.11 -47.63
C THR A 14 -38.02 22.72 -46.70
N MET A 15 -37.44 23.67 -45.94
CA MET A 15 -36.39 23.37 -44.96
C MET A 15 -36.86 22.49 -43.80
N SER A 16 -38.14 22.57 -43.41
CA SER A 16 -38.72 21.73 -42.35
C SER A 16 -38.96 20.28 -42.77
N MET A 17 -38.85 19.94 -44.06
CA MET A 17 -38.96 18.55 -44.54
C MET A 17 -37.60 17.88 -44.79
N ALA A 18 -36.48 18.59 -44.63
CA ALA A 18 -35.14 18.04 -44.84
C ALA A 18 -34.61 17.20 -43.65
N GLY A 19 -35.37 17.06 -42.57
CA GLY A 19 -34.88 16.54 -41.29
C GLY A 19 -35.34 15.15 -40.87
N CYS A 20 -35.94 14.32 -41.74
CA CYS A 20 -36.49 13.03 -41.30
C CYS A 20 -36.25 11.85 -42.26
N PHE A 21 -35.04 11.74 -42.81
CA PHE A 21 -34.58 10.52 -43.49
C PHE A 21 -33.08 10.32 -43.23
N GLY A 22 -32.75 10.00 -41.98
CA GLY A 22 -31.42 9.53 -41.57
C GLY A 22 -31.63 8.27 -40.75
N VAL A 23 -30.93 7.21 -41.13
CA VAL A 23 -30.94 5.87 -40.53
C VAL A 23 -30.97 5.99 -39.01
N GLU A 24 -31.91 5.31 -38.34
CA GLU A 24 -31.78 5.07 -36.90
C GLU A 24 -30.45 4.34 -36.70
N ASP A 25 -29.45 5.04 -36.20
CA ASP A 25 -28.23 4.43 -35.71
C ASP A 25 -28.66 3.49 -34.60
N VAL A 26 -28.80 2.20 -34.92
CA VAL A 26 -28.97 1.14 -33.94
C VAL A 26 -27.69 1.17 -33.13
N GLU A 27 -27.74 1.85 -31.98
CA GLU A 27 -26.67 1.78 -31.01
C GLU A 27 -26.42 0.29 -30.75
N PRO A 28 -25.19 -0.21 -30.95
CA PRO A 28 -24.91 -1.60 -30.64
C PRO A 28 -25.27 -1.80 -29.17
N MET A 29 -26.22 -2.71 -28.90
CA MET A 29 -26.47 -3.15 -27.54
C MET A 29 -25.14 -3.62 -26.98
N ILE A 30 -24.59 -2.83 -26.07
CA ILE A 30 -23.43 -3.23 -25.28
C ILE A 30 -23.92 -4.44 -24.50
N GLU A 31 -23.45 -5.63 -24.87
CA GLU A 31 -23.63 -6.83 -24.07
C GLU A 31 -22.95 -6.53 -22.73
N MET A 32 -23.76 -6.21 -21.72
CA MET A 32 -23.26 -6.03 -20.36
C MET A 32 -22.66 -7.38 -19.97
N GLU A 33 -21.33 -7.46 -19.90
CA GLU A 33 -20.69 -8.57 -19.20
C GLU A 33 -21.35 -8.70 -17.83
N PRO A 34 -21.75 -9.89 -17.40
CA PRO A 34 -22.31 -10.05 -16.07
C PRO A 34 -21.27 -9.52 -15.07
N GLU A 35 -21.68 -8.63 -14.16
CA GLU A 35 -20.86 -8.18 -13.03
C GLU A 35 -20.51 -9.40 -12.16
N THR A 36 -19.50 -10.16 -12.56
CA THR A 36 -18.93 -11.25 -11.78
C THR A 36 -17.58 -10.83 -11.27
N GLU A 37 -17.55 -9.81 -10.42
CA GLU A 37 -16.37 -9.57 -9.60
C GLU A 37 -16.79 -9.37 -8.15
N GLN A 38 -17.06 -10.49 -7.50
CA GLN A 38 -17.09 -10.54 -6.05
C GLN A 38 -15.70 -10.13 -5.53
N ARG A 39 -15.50 -8.83 -5.25
CA ARG A 39 -14.21 -8.25 -4.80
C ARG A 39 -13.85 -8.59 -3.36
N ILE A 40 -14.77 -9.22 -2.63
CA ILE A 40 -14.60 -9.60 -1.24
C ILE A 40 -14.78 -11.11 -1.14
N PHE A 41 -13.75 -11.79 -0.65
CA PHE A 41 -13.76 -13.22 -0.40
C PHE A 41 -13.30 -13.48 1.03
N VAL A 42 -13.86 -14.51 1.66
CA VAL A 42 -13.46 -14.95 3.00
C VAL A 42 -12.80 -16.31 2.86
N THR A 43 -11.69 -16.51 3.58
CA THR A 43 -10.95 -17.77 3.57
C THR A 43 -10.84 -18.36 4.97
N ASP A 44 -10.70 -19.69 5.05
CA ASP A 44 -10.30 -20.36 6.28
C ASP A 44 -8.78 -20.25 6.52
N SER A 45 -8.29 -20.84 7.61
CA SER A 45 -6.86 -20.83 7.96
C SER A 45 -5.94 -21.54 6.94
N SER A 46 -6.50 -22.28 5.99
CA SER A 46 -5.77 -22.92 4.89
C SER A 46 -5.79 -22.11 3.59
N GLY A 47 -6.45 -20.95 3.60
CA GLY A 47 -6.63 -20.10 2.42
C GLY A 47 -7.75 -20.55 1.48
N MET A 48 -8.61 -21.49 1.90
CA MET A 48 -9.71 -21.99 1.08
C MET A 48 -10.96 -21.13 1.26
N PRO A 49 -11.75 -20.87 0.19
CA PRO A 49 -12.92 -20.00 0.28
C PRO A 49 -14.00 -20.60 1.18
N VAL A 50 -14.62 -19.75 2.00
CA VAL A 50 -15.74 -20.10 2.87
C VAL A 50 -16.93 -19.16 2.65
N ASP A 51 -18.13 -19.71 2.71
CA ASP A 51 -19.39 -18.96 2.53
C ASP A 51 -19.86 -18.37 3.87
N VAL A 52 -19.12 -17.38 4.34
CA VAL A 52 -19.46 -16.61 5.55
C VAL A 52 -19.40 -15.12 5.24
N ALA A 53 -20.18 -14.34 5.98
CA ALA A 53 -20.15 -12.89 5.86
C ALA A 53 -18.74 -12.36 6.21
N PRO A 54 -18.20 -11.41 5.43
CA PRO A 54 -16.97 -10.71 5.79
C PRO A 54 -17.11 -10.02 7.15
N LEU A 55 -16.01 -9.94 7.89
CA LEU A 55 -15.97 -9.14 9.11
C LEU A 55 -16.25 -7.67 8.77
N GLU A 56 -17.14 -7.03 9.53
CA GLU A 56 -17.31 -5.59 9.46
C GLU A 56 -16.02 -4.92 9.95
N MET A 57 -15.33 -4.24 9.04
CA MET A 57 -14.06 -3.56 9.32
C MET A 57 -14.17 -2.10 8.89
N GLU A 58 -13.70 -1.22 9.75
CA GLU A 58 -13.48 0.18 9.43
C GLU A 58 -11.98 0.40 9.23
N PHE A 59 -11.59 0.89 8.06
CA PHE A 59 -10.20 1.21 7.78
C PHE A 59 -9.96 2.69 8.05
N GLN A 60 -9.01 2.98 8.93
CA GLN A 60 -8.56 4.34 9.20
C GLN A 60 -7.19 4.55 8.57
N PHE A 61 -7.01 5.72 7.97
CA PHE A 61 -5.71 6.16 7.49
C PHE A 61 -5.08 7.08 8.52
N SER A 62 -3.91 6.70 9.02
CA SER A 62 -3.10 7.53 9.92
C SER A 62 -1.83 7.95 9.19
N ASP A 63 -1.70 9.25 8.91
CA ASP A 63 -0.47 9.81 8.34
C ASP A 63 0.53 10.05 9.47
N VAL A 64 1.63 9.29 9.43
CA VAL A 64 2.71 9.33 10.42
C VAL A 64 3.83 10.31 10.04
N GLY A 65 3.71 11.00 8.90
CA GLY A 65 4.67 12.01 8.44
C GLY A 65 6.01 11.45 7.92
N GLU A 66 6.12 10.13 7.79
CA GLU A 66 7.34 9.45 7.33
C GLU A 66 7.11 8.73 6.00
N THR A 67 8.14 8.70 5.16
CA THR A 67 8.13 7.92 3.93
C THR A 67 8.75 6.55 4.19
N GLY A 68 8.06 5.48 3.77
CA GLY A 68 8.61 4.13 3.78
C GLY A 68 8.93 3.63 2.38
N LYS A 69 10.03 2.91 2.24
CA LYS A 69 10.19 1.85 1.24
C LYS A 69 10.11 0.54 2.02
N GLU A 70 9.50 -0.50 1.45
CA GLU A 70 9.41 -1.83 2.09
C GLU A 70 8.74 -1.83 3.48
N PRO A 71 7.42 -1.55 3.55
CA PRO A 71 6.73 -1.40 4.82
C PRO A 71 6.72 -2.71 5.60
N SER A 72 7.12 -2.64 6.87
CA SER A 72 7.08 -3.72 7.85
C SER A 72 6.55 -3.17 9.17
N ILE A 73 5.73 -3.95 9.88
CA ILE A 73 5.16 -3.57 11.17
C ILE A 73 5.19 -4.76 12.12
N GLY A 74 5.46 -4.51 13.40
CA GLY A 74 5.41 -5.50 14.46
C GLY A 74 4.92 -4.89 15.77
N ILE A 75 4.47 -5.74 16.68
CA ILE A 75 3.90 -5.34 17.96
C ILE A 75 4.49 -6.26 19.02
N THR A 76 5.09 -5.70 20.07
CA THR A 76 5.60 -6.46 21.22
C THR A 76 4.46 -6.82 22.17
N SER A 77 4.68 -7.76 23.07
CA SER A 77 3.66 -8.20 24.03
C SER A 77 3.21 -7.10 25.00
N SER A 78 4.00 -6.03 25.17
CA SER A 78 3.62 -4.84 25.94
C SER A 78 2.58 -3.96 25.23
N GLY A 79 2.39 -4.17 23.92
CA GLY A 79 1.52 -3.37 23.06
C GLY A 79 2.24 -2.23 22.35
N CYS A 80 3.55 -2.06 22.54
CA CYS A 80 4.32 -1.13 21.74
C CYS A 80 4.42 -1.61 20.28
N MET A 81 4.16 -0.70 19.36
CA MET A 81 4.12 -0.90 17.92
C MET A 81 5.39 -0.33 17.28
N PHE A 82 5.91 -1.04 16.30
CA PHE A 82 7.11 -0.65 15.56
C PHE A 82 6.87 -0.77 14.06
N PHE A 83 7.26 0.24 13.30
CA PHE A 83 7.45 0.12 11.85
C PHE A 83 8.76 0.78 11.44
N ILE A 84 9.30 0.40 10.29
CA ILE A 84 10.55 0.95 9.78
C ILE A 84 10.27 1.96 8.65
N ALA A 85 10.68 3.21 8.86
CA ALA A 85 10.67 4.27 7.85
C ALA A 85 12.10 4.56 7.40
N MET A 86 12.50 3.99 6.26
CA MET A 86 13.89 4.05 5.80
C MET A 86 14.83 3.53 6.90
N GLU A 87 15.78 4.32 7.39
CA GLU A 87 16.69 3.94 8.49
C GLU A 87 16.06 4.04 9.90
N LYS A 88 14.84 4.59 10.02
CA LYS A 88 14.23 4.97 11.30
C LYS A 88 13.34 3.86 11.86
N PRO A 89 13.64 3.30 13.05
CA PRO A 89 12.70 2.50 13.81
C PRO A 89 11.70 3.44 14.50
N MET A 90 10.51 3.51 13.92
CA MET A 90 9.40 4.32 14.43
C MET A 90 8.64 3.52 15.47
N ARG A 91 8.50 4.07 16.67
CA ARG A 91 7.83 3.44 17.81
C ARG A 91 6.57 4.21 18.22
N SER A 92 5.53 3.48 18.61
CA SER A 92 4.37 4.00 19.31
C SER A 92 4.02 3.07 20.49
N CYS A 93 3.86 3.62 21.69
CA CYS A 93 3.35 2.89 22.85
C CYS A 93 2.00 3.45 23.34
N ASP A 94 1.33 4.22 22.49
CA ASP A 94 0.02 4.84 22.70
C ASP A 94 -1.00 4.39 21.63
N TYR A 95 -0.87 3.14 21.18
CA TYR A 95 -1.77 2.50 20.21
C TYR A 95 -1.84 3.20 18.85
N GLY A 96 -0.73 3.82 18.43
CA GLY A 96 -0.60 4.50 17.14
C GLY A 96 -1.06 5.95 17.12
N GLU A 97 -1.37 6.56 18.28
CA GLU A 97 -1.71 7.99 18.38
C GLU A 97 -0.52 8.89 18.08
N SER A 98 0.68 8.53 18.55
CA SER A 98 1.91 9.25 18.26
C SER A 98 3.09 8.31 17.97
N TRP A 99 4.06 8.83 17.23
CA TRP A 99 5.22 8.07 16.76
C TRP A 99 6.51 8.82 17.02
N GLU A 100 7.54 8.10 17.45
CA GLU A 100 8.88 8.64 17.65
C GLU A 100 9.94 7.79 16.95
N ASN A 101 10.99 8.44 16.44
CA ASN A 101 12.17 7.74 15.95
C ASN A 101 13.06 7.39 17.14
N THR A 102 13.27 6.11 17.37
CA THR A 102 14.06 5.59 18.50
C THR A 102 15.50 5.23 18.13
N ALA A 103 15.93 5.48 16.89
CA ALA A 103 17.31 5.19 16.48
C ALA A 103 18.33 5.94 17.33
N ASP A 104 19.38 5.21 17.73
CA ASP A 104 20.60 5.79 18.28
C ASP A 104 21.79 5.58 17.33
N ILE A 105 23.01 5.87 17.81
CA ILE A 105 24.24 5.76 17.03
C ILE A 105 24.61 4.32 16.63
N THR A 106 23.97 3.31 17.23
CA THR A 106 24.20 1.90 16.90
C THR A 106 23.43 1.46 15.65
N GLN A 107 22.49 2.27 15.18
CA GLN A 107 21.65 1.98 14.02
C GLN A 107 22.34 2.37 12.71
N ALA A 108 21.88 1.79 11.60
CA ALA A 108 22.48 2.09 10.31
C ALA A 108 22.24 3.56 9.93
N PRO A 109 23.24 4.26 9.37
CA PRO A 109 23.10 5.66 9.00
C PRO A 109 22.33 5.88 7.70
N PHE A 110 22.07 4.83 6.93
CA PHE A 110 21.28 4.84 5.72
C PHE A 110 20.80 3.42 5.42
N THR A 111 19.86 3.31 4.49
CA THR A 111 19.40 2.02 3.97
C THR A 111 19.28 2.04 2.44
N SER A 112 19.62 0.93 1.79
CA SER A 112 19.20 0.70 0.40
C SER A 112 17.78 0.16 0.33
N ASP A 113 17.37 -0.54 1.38
CA ASP A 113 16.15 -1.31 1.47
C ASP A 113 15.97 -1.74 2.95
N PRO A 114 14.91 -1.28 3.64
CA PRO A 114 14.72 -1.51 5.07
C PRO A 114 13.77 -2.66 5.37
N TYR A 115 14.03 -3.34 6.49
CA TYR A 115 13.18 -4.42 6.97
C TYR A 115 13.13 -4.42 8.50
N GLY A 116 11.94 -4.61 9.06
CA GLY A 116 11.70 -4.73 10.50
C GLY A 116 11.05 -6.06 10.87
N TRP A 117 11.34 -6.52 12.08
CA TRP A 117 10.72 -7.71 12.66
C TRP A 117 10.59 -7.57 14.18
N VAL A 118 9.48 -8.02 14.74
CA VAL A 118 9.34 -8.22 16.18
C VAL A 118 9.24 -9.71 16.43
N ASP A 119 10.16 -10.27 17.22
CA ASP A 119 10.16 -11.68 17.57
C ASP A 119 9.01 -11.98 18.53
N PRO A 120 8.01 -12.80 18.13
CA PRO A 120 6.86 -13.10 18.97
C PRO A 120 7.20 -13.93 20.22
N VAL A 121 8.41 -14.51 20.31
CA VAL A 121 8.84 -15.32 21.46
C VAL A 121 9.52 -14.47 22.52
N THR A 122 10.34 -13.51 22.12
CA THR A 122 11.21 -12.75 23.04
C THR A 122 10.91 -11.26 23.11
N ASP A 123 9.97 -10.75 22.31
CA ASP A 123 9.71 -9.31 22.12
C ASP A 123 10.91 -8.51 21.59
N ARG A 124 11.92 -9.19 21.04
CA ARG A 124 13.07 -8.50 20.43
C ARG A 124 12.62 -7.78 19.17
N VAL A 125 12.89 -6.49 19.11
CA VAL A 125 12.66 -5.67 17.93
C VAL A 125 13.94 -5.65 17.10
N PHE A 126 13.83 -5.88 15.80
CA PHE A 126 14.92 -5.79 14.86
C PHE A 126 14.68 -4.67 13.85
N ASN A 127 15.73 -3.89 13.60
CA ASN A 127 15.80 -2.84 12.59
C ASN A 127 16.95 -3.19 11.62
N ILE A 128 16.61 -3.68 10.44
CA ILE A 128 17.55 -4.34 9.52
C ILE A 128 17.65 -3.53 8.24
N HIS A 129 18.88 -3.35 7.77
CA HIS A 129 19.15 -2.54 6.59
C HIS A 129 20.17 -3.22 5.68
N MET A 130 19.87 -3.28 4.38
CA MET A 130 20.90 -3.57 3.40
C MET A 130 21.76 -2.34 3.13
N MET A 131 23.06 -2.57 3.18
CA MET A 131 24.09 -1.57 2.97
C MET A 131 24.71 -1.78 1.59
N GLY A 132 24.12 -1.14 0.58
CA GLY A 132 24.70 -1.02 -0.77
C GLY A 132 25.00 -2.36 -1.46
N LEU A 133 24.12 -3.37 -1.30
CA LEU A 133 24.26 -4.73 -1.85
C LEU A 133 25.53 -5.48 -1.40
N ALA A 134 26.17 -5.04 -0.31
CA ALA A 134 27.46 -5.57 0.13
C ALA A 134 27.40 -6.20 1.52
N THR A 135 26.66 -5.58 2.44
CA THR A 135 26.52 -6.06 3.82
C THR A 135 25.12 -5.77 4.36
N THR A 136 24.80 -6.37 5.49
CA THR A 136 23.60 -6.09 6.27
C THR A 136 24.03 -5.46 7.59
N TRP A 137 23.31 -4.41 7.98
CA TRP A 137 23.37 -3.86 9.33
C TRP A 137 22.13 -4.32 10.08
N ILE A 138 22.31 -4.95 11.24
CA ILE A 138 21.19 -5.32 12.12
C ILE A 138 21.30 -4.52 13.39
N GLY A 139 20.31 -3.68 13.64
CA GLY A 139 20.00 -3.12 14.93
C GLY A 139 18.99 -4.00 15.65
N TRP A 140 19.09 -4.11 16.98
CA TRP A 140 18.06 -4.74 17.79
C TRP A 140 17.89 -4.07 19.15
N SER A 141 16.67 -4.17 19.68
CA SER A 141 16.30 -3.74 21.03
C SER A 141 15.61 -4.89 21.76
N ASP A 142 15.91 -5.01 23.05
CA ASP A 142 15.32 -5.98 23.98
C ASP A 142 14.45 -5.29 25.04
N ASP A 143 14.16 -3.99 24.87
CA ASP A 143 13.50 -3.13 25.86
C ASP A 143 12.52 -2.14 25.22
N ASP A 144 11.69 -2.63 24.29
CA ASP A 144 10.69 -1.83 23.58
C ASP A 144 11.28 -0.57 22.91
N GLY A 145 12.49 -0.68 22.34
CA GLY A 145 13.14 0.39 21.60
C GLY A 145 13.71 1.52 22.47
N GLU A 146 13.78 1.35 23.79
CA GLU A 146 14.41 2.33 24.68
C GLU A 146 15.93 2.39 24.48
N THR A 147 16.56 1.24 24.27
CA THR A 147 17.99 1.14 23.92
C THR A 147 18.21 0.18 22.77
N TRP A 148 19.29 0.44 22.03
CA TRP A 148 19.63 -0.36 20.85
C TRP A 148 21.06 -0.88 20.89
N LEU A 149 21.23 -2.04 20.27
CA LEU A 149 22.52 -2.60 19.88
C LEU A 149 22.55 -2.73 18.36
N GLY A 150 23.76 -2.85 17.80
CA GLY A 150 23.94 -2.94 16.36
C GLY A 150 25.14 -3.77 15.93
N ASN A 151 24.99 -4.48 14.81
CA ASN A 151 26.05 -5.16 14.10
C ASN A 151 26.11 -4.67 12.63
N PRO A 152 27.13 -3.89 12.24
CA PRO A 152 27.27 -3.36 10.89
C PRO A 152 27.70 -4.37 9.81
N TYR A 153 28.09 -5.59 10.20
CA TYR A 153 28.66 -6.60 9.31
C TYR A 153 27.97 -7.96 9.43
N ASP A 154 26.64 -7.96 9.56
CA ASP A 154 25.87 -9.20 9.75
C ASP A 154 25.54 -9.92 8.43
N SER A 155 26.43 -9.84 7.44
CA SER A 155 26.28 -10.52 6.13
C SER A 155 27.13 -11.79 5.99
N GLY A 156 27.93 -12.13 7.00
CA GLY A 156 28.88 -13.23 6.91
C GLY A 156 30.04 -12.94 5.95
N PRO A 157 30.80 -13.97 5.51
CA PRO A 157 32.07 -13.77 4.80
C PRO A 157 31.93 -13.39 3.31
N ILE A 158 30.72 -13.47 2.73
CA ILE A 158 30.50 -13.31 1.28
C ILE A 158 29.42 -12.25 1.07
N PRO A 159 29.65 -11.22 0.24
CA PRO A 159 28.62 -10.24 -0.10
C PRO A 159 27.37 -10.91 -0.68
N LEU A 160 26.21 -10.52 -0.16
CA LEU A 160 24.90 -10.96 -0.64
C LEU A 160 24.24 -9.84 -1.41
N ASN A 161 23.59 -10.18 -2.53
CA ASN A 161 22.93 -9.22 -3.42
C ASN A 161 21.56 -8.73 -2.88
N ASP A 162 21.19 -9.12 -1.67
CA ASP A 162 19.91 -8.79 -0.99
C ASP A 162 20.09 -8.98 0.53
N HIS A 163 19.06 -8.64 1.32
CA HIS A 163 19.01 -8.84 2.77
C HIS A 163 19.06 -10.32 3.12
N ILE A 164 19.72 -10.59 4.25
CA ILE A 164 19.63 -11.90 4.89
C ILE A 164 18.19 -12.18 5.36
N LYS A 165 17.85 -13.46 5.45
CA LYS A 165 16.62 -13.89 6.16
C LYS A 165 16.93 -14.00 7.64
N LEU A 166 16.07 -13.42 8.46
CA LEU A 166 16.11 -13.61 9.91
C LEU A 166 15.30 -14.86 10.29
N GLY A 167 15.94 -15.78 11.00
CA GLY A 167 15.26 -16.88 11.67
C GLY A 167 15.21 -16.57 13.16
N SER A 168 14.02 -16.25 13.69
CA SER A 168 13.76 -16.25 15.12
C SER A 168 13.24 -17.63 15.56
N GLY A 169 13.58 -18.05 16.78
CA GLY A 169 13.25 -19.38 17.32
C GLY A 169 13.79 -19.62 18.71
#